data_AF-A0A6B2UB20-F1
#
_entry.id   AF-A0A6B2UB20-F1
#
_cell.length_a   1.000
_cell.length_b   1.000
_cell.length_c   1.000
_cell.angle_alpha   90.00
_cell.angle_beta   90.00
_cell.angle_gamma   90.00
#
_symmetry.space_group_name_H-M   'P 1'
#
loop_
_entity.id
_entity.type
_entity.pdbx_description
1 polymer ?
#
loop_
_entity_poly.entity_id
_entity_poly.type
_entity_poly.pdbx_seq_one_letter_code
_entity_poly.pdbx_strand_id
1 'polypeptide(L)'
;ADAGQAALAAALLRLRPPHRRVVLLHEGVGLGLPETAAEVEASTLAAARRLVHARQDLTAHLPELSDEPQQLGSRLRAFLAAGEVPGRPTPP
;
A
#
# COMPACT_ATOMS: atom_id res chain seq x y z
N ALA A 1 -4.81 17.44 -2.84
CA ALA A 1 -5.00 16.11 -2.22
C ALA A 1 -6.26 16.07 -1.37
N ASP A 2 -7.13 15.09 -1.63
CA ASP A 2 -8.25 14.71 -0.77
C ASP A 2 -7.72 14.27 0.62
N ALA A 3 -8.46 14.58 1.71
CA ALA A 3 -8.05 14.27 3.08
C ALA A 3 -7.80 12.77 3.28
N GLY A 4 -8.61 11.92 2.63
CA GLY A 4 -8.41 10.47 2.63
C GLY A 4 -7.12 10.02 1.94
N GLN A 5 -6.73 10.66 0.84
CA GLN A 5 -5.46 10.36 0.16
C GLN A 5 -4.25 10.79 0.99
N ALA A 6 -4.32 11.93 1.67
CA ALA A 6 -3.27 12.38 2.57
C ALA A 6 -3.09 11.43 3.78
N ALA A 7 -4.21 10.95 4.35
CA ALA A 7 -4.18 9.96 5.43
C ALA A 7 -3.58 8.62 4.96
N LEU A 8 -3.98 8.13 3.78
CA LEU A 8 -3.43 6.90 3.20
C LEU A 8 -1.91 7.01 2.93
N ALA A 9 -1.46 8.13 2.35
CA ALA A 9 -0.05 8.40 2.18
C ALA A 9 0.72 8.36 3.51
N ALA A 10 0.21 9.05 4.54
CA ALA A 10 0.82 9.06 5.86
C ALA A 10 0.89 7.64 6.46
N ALA A 11 -0.18 6.86 6.36
CA ALA A 11 -0.21 5.47 6.83
C ALA A 11 0.81 4.58 6.10
N LEU A 12 0.93 4.70 4.78
CA LEU A 12 1.94 3.98 3.98
C LEU A 12 3.37 4.33 4.40
N LEU A 13 3.64 5.61 4.69
CA LEU A 13 4.97 6.06 5.14
C LEU A 13 5.33 5.56 6.54
N ARG A 14 4.33 5.26 7.39
CA ARG A 14 4.55 4.64 8.71
C ARG A 14 4.91 3.16 8.65
N LEU A 15 4.56 2.46 7.56
CA LEU A 15 4.93 1.07 7.37
C LEU A 15 6.45 0.90 7.29
N ARG A 16 6.96 -0.24 7.79
CA ARG A 16 8.34 -0.65 7.50
C ARG A 16 8.54 -0.73 5.98
N PRO A 17 9.70 -0.32 5.44
CA PRO A 17 9.92 -0.29 3.99
C PRO A 17 9.60 -1.61 3.26
N PRO A 18 9.91 -2.81 3.80
CA PRO A 18 9.53 -4.07 3.15
C PRO A 18 8.01 -4.32 3.11
N HIS A 19 7.26 -3.86 4.11
CA HIS A 19 5.80 -3.99 4.15
C HIS A 19 5.15 -3.05 3.13
N ARG A 20 5.63 -1.80 3.09
CA ARG A 20 5.18 -0.78 2.12
C ARG A 20 5.34 -1.26 0.68
N ARG A 21 6.52 -1.78 0.32
CA ARG A 21 6.79 -2.28 -1.05
C ARG A 21 5.82 -3.39 -1.45
N VAL A 22 5.65 -4.39 -0.59
CA VAL A 22 4.80 -5.55 -0.87
C VAL A 22 3.34 -5.15 -1.06
N VAL A 23 2.78 -4.29 -0.20
CA VAL A 23 1.38 -3.90 -0.33
C VAL A 23 1.12 -3.01 -1.56
N LEU A 24 2.05 -2.10 -1.90
CA LEU A 24 1.92 -1.26 -3.10
C LEU A 24 1.94 -2.10 -4.38
N LEU A 25 2.81 -3.11 -4.47
CA LEU A 25 2.90 -4.00 -5.62
C LEU A 25 1.69 -4.94 -5.72
N HIS A 26 1.32 -5.59 -4.62
CA HIS A 26 0.26 -6.60 -4.65
C HIS A 26 -1.14 -5.98 -4.80
N GLU A 27 -1.47 -4.99 -3.98
CA GLU A 27 -2.83 -4.42 -3.92
C GLU A 27 -2.99 -3.21 -4.85
N GLY A 28 -1.93 -2.39 -4.94
CA GLY A 28 -1.92 -1.17 -5.73
C GLY A 28 -1.66 -1.43 -7.21
N VAL A 29 -0.56 -2.12 -7.55
CA VAL A 29 -0.24 -2.47 -8.95
C VAL A 29 -1.06 -3.67 -9.43
N GLY A 30 -1.43 -4.59 -8.52
CA GLY A 30 -2.23 -5.78 -8.85
C GLY A 30 -1.39 -6.99 -9.23
N LEU A 31 -0.11 -7.05 -8.84
CA LEU A 31 0.73 -8.22 -9.06
C LEU A 31 0.24 -9.40 -8.23
N GLY A 32 0.33 -10.61 -8.78
CA GLY A 32 0.14 -11.83 -8.01
C GLY A 32 1.19 -11.98 -6.91
N LEU A 33 0.95 -12.90 -5.96
CA LEU A 33 1.83 -13.07 -4.81
C LEU A 33 3.23 -13.60 -5.20
N PRO A 34 3.38 -14.59 -6.12
CA PRO A 34 4.70 -14.99 -6.61
C PRO A 34 5.44 -13.87 -7.35
N GLU A 35 4.75 -13.10 -8.18
CA GLU A 35 5.32 -11.98 -8.94
C GLU A 35 5.78 -10.87 -8.00
N THR A 36 4.96 -10.54 -7.00
CA THR A 36 5.34 -9.59 -5.94
C THR A 36 6.56 -10.06 -5.17
N ALA A 37 6.67 -11.37 -4.88
CA ALA A 37 7.80 -11.94 -4.18
C ALA A 37 9.10 -11.84 -5.00
N ALA A 38 9.02 -12.14 -6.30
CA ALA A 38 10.14 -12.00 -7.23
C ALA A 38 10.60 -10.54 -7.32
N GLU A 39 9.68 -9.59 -7.50
CA GLU A 39 9.98 -8.14 -7.62
C GLU A 39 10.70 -7.57 -6.39
N VAL A 40 10.38 -8.07 -5.19
CA VAL A 40 10.99 -7.61 -3.93
C VAL A 40 12.13 -8.50 -3.45
N GLU A 41 12.65 -9.37 -4.32
CA GLU A 41 13.75 -10.30 -4.05
C GLU A 41 13.55 -11.09 -2.74
N ALA A 42 12.35 -11.68 -2.59
CA ALA A 42 11.97 -12.42 -1.40
C ALA A 42 11.32 -13.75 -1.76
N SER A 43 11.29 -14.68 -0.80
CA SER A 43 10.46 -15.86 -0.94
C SER A 43 8.97 -15.50 -0.90
N THR A 44 8.13 -16.29 -1.58
CA THR A 44 6.67 -16.13 -1.56
C THR A 44 6.12 -16.11 -0.14
N LEU A 45 6.66 -16.95 0.76
CA LEU A 45 6.28 -16.97 2.17
C LEU A 45 6.65 -15.67 2.90
N ALA A 46 7.83 -15.11 2.63
CA ALA A 46 8.23 -13.84 3.22
C ALA A 46 7.34 -12.69 2.72
N ALA A 47 7.01 -12.67 1.42
CA ALA A 47 6.08 -11.70 0.85
C ALA A 47 4.69 -11.83 1.48
N ALA A 48 4.16 -13.05 1.61
CA ALA A 48 2.85 -13.31 2.23
C ALA A 48 2.77 -12.79 3.67
N ARG A 49 3.79 -13.08 4.50
CA ARG A 49 3.86 -12.61 5.89
C ARG A 49 3.94 -11.09 5.96
N ARG A 50 4.77 -10.46 5.12
CA ARG A 50 4.88 -9.00 5.05
C ARG A 50 3.57 -8.35 4.64
N LEU A 51 2.83 -8.95 3.72
CA LEU A 51 1.53 -8.47 3.27
C LEU A 51 0.48 -8.51 4.38
N VAL A 52 0.41 -9.61 5.13
CA VAL A 52 -0.49 -9.72 6.30
C VAL A 52 -0.21 -8.60 7.31
N HIS A 53 1.05 -8.39 7.67
CA HIS A 53 1.42 -7.33 8.59
C HIS A 53 1.15 -5.93 8.02
N ALA A 54 1.41 -5.72 6.72
CA ALA A 54 1.10 -4.45 6.07
C ALA A 54 -0.39 -4.12 6.14
N ARG A 55 -1.27 -5.11 5.90
CA ARG A 55 -2.72 -4.93 6.00
C ARG A 55 -3.14 -4.58 7.43
N GLN A 56 -2.63 -5.32 8.44
CA GLN A 56 -2.90 -5.06 9.86
C GLN A 56 -2.47 -3.65 10.31
N ASP A 57 -1.26 -3.24 9.93
CA ASP A 57 -0.72 -1.93 10.27
C ASP A 57 -1.55 -0.80 9.60
N LEU A 58 -1.98 -1.00 8.35
CA LEU A 58 -2.83 -0.04 7.64
C LEU A 58 -4.22 0.08 8.27
N THR A 59 -4.88 -1.03 8.59
CA THR A 59 -6.20 -1.01 9.25
C THR A 59 -6.13 -0.37 10.65
N ALA A 60 -5.02 -0.55 11.37
CA ALA A 60 -4.81 0.11 12.67
C ALA A 60 -4.61 1.63 12.57
N HIS A 61 -4.17 2.13 11.41
CA HIS A 61 -3.95 3.57 11.18
C HIS A 61 -5.09 4.25 10.42
N LEU A 62 -5.95 3.48 9.76
CA LEU A 62 -7.07 3.96 8.95
C LEU A 62 -8.33 3.20 9.39
N PRO A 63 -9.07 3.71 10.39
CA PRO A 63 -10.27 3.05 10.93
C PRO A 63 -11.29 2.69 9.86
N GLU A 64 -11.47 3.54 8.84
CA GLU A 64 -12.35 3.26 7.72
C GLU A 64 -11.96 2.03 6.87
N LEU A 65 -10.69 1.57 6.93
CA LEU A 65 -10.28 0.28 6.34
C LEU A 65 -10.53 -0.91 7.28
N SER A 66 -10.71 -0.67 8.58
CA SER A 66 -11.10 -1.74 9.51
C SER A 66 -12.55 -2.15 9.29
N ASP A 67 -13.42 -1.19 9.00
CA ASP A 67 -14.84 -1.44 8.70
C ASP A 67 -15.02 -2.13 7.33
N GLU A 68 -14.18 -1.75 6.36
CA GLU A 68 -14.26 -2.23 4.97
C GLU A 68 -12.88 -2.65 4.42
N PRO A 69 -12.28 -3.77 4.89
CA PRO A 69 -10.92 -4.19 4.49
C PRO A 69 -10.76 -4.42 2.99
N GLN A 70 -11.85 -4.76 2.30
CA GLN A 70 -11.89 -5.03 0.87
C GLN A 70 -11.63 -3.77 0.03
N GLN A 71 -11.80 -2.57 0.61
CA GLN A 71 -11.54 -1.29 -0.06
C GLN A 71 -10.04 -0.94 -0.16
N LEU A 72 -9.15 -1.67 0.53
CA LEU A 72 -7.72 -1.38 0.51
C LEU A 72 -7.16 -1.36 -0.93
N GLY A 73 -7.45 -2.40 -1.71
CA GLY A 73 -6.94 -2.50 -3.08
C GLY A 73 -7.46 -1.40 -4.00
N SER A 74 -8.76 -1.06 -3.94
CA SER A 74 -9.32 0.01 -4.77
C SER A 74 -8.76 1.38 -4.40
N ARG A 75 -8.58 1.66 -3.10
CA ARG A 75 -7.96 2.90 -2.63
C ARG A 75 -6.48 3.01 -3.01
N LEU A 76 -5.71 1.93 -2.93
CA LEU A 76 -4.31 1.93 -3.36
C LEU A 76 -4.18 2.12 -4.87
N ARG A 77 -5.05 1.50 -5.68
CA ARG A 77 -5.11 1.74 -7.13
C ARG A 77 -5.42 3.21 -7.45
N ALA A 78 -6.43 3.78 -6.79
CA ALA A 78 -6.78 5.19 -6.95
C ALA A 78 -5.64 6.14 -6.53
N PHE A 79 -4.95 5.81 -5.42
CA PHE A 79 -3.79 6.56 -4.94
C PHE A 79 -2.65 6.57 -5.96
N LEU A 80 -2.32 5.41 -6.54
CA LEU A 80 -1.28 5.32 -7.57
C LEU A 80 -1.69 6.02 -8.88
N ALA A 81 -2.96 5.91 -9.28
CA ALA A 81 -3.49 6.56 -10.48
C ALA A 81 -3.51 8.10 -10.37
N ALA A 82 -3.66 8.64 -9.14
CA ALA A 82 -3.64 10.09 -8.92
C ALA A 82 -2.26 10.71 -9.20
N GLY A 83 -1.17 9.95 -9.13
CA GLY A 83 0.18 10.40 -9.52
C GLY A 83 0.81 11.49 -8.64
N GLU A 84 0.08 12.05 -7.66
CA GLU A 84 0.60 13.02 -6.70
C GLU A 84 1.41 12.31 -5.61
N VAL A 85 2.73 12.51 -5.62
CA VAL A 85 3.59 12.10 -4.50
C VAL A 85 3.54 13.22 -3.46
N PRO A 86 3.06 12.97 -2.22
CA PRO A 86 3.07 13.97 -1.17
C PRO A 86 4.47 14.56 -0.97
N GLY A 87 4.59 15.88 -1.11
CA GLY A 87 5.87 16.60 -1.00
C GLY A 87 6.70 16.66 -2.29
N ARG A 88 6.25 16.09 -3.40
CA ARG A 88 6.86 16.31 -4.72
C ARG A 88 6.18 17.50 -5.39
N PRO A 89 6.92 18.56 -5.78
CA PRO A 89 6.33 19.63 -6.57
C PRO A 89 5.79 19.06 -7.88
N THR A 90 4.62 19.55 -8.32
CA THR A 90 4.09 19.27 -9.64
C THR A 90 5.12 19.71 -10.69
N PRO A 91 5.48 18.84 -11.66
CA PRO A 91 6.35 19.27 -12.75
C PRO A 91 5.68 20.44 -13.51
N PRO A 92 6.49 21.37 -14.05
CA PRO A 92 6.00 22.56 -14.75
C PRO A 92 5.18 22.22 -15.99
#